data_AF-E7RCN3-F1
#
_entry.id   AF-E7RCN3-F1
#
_cell.length_a   1.000
_cell.length_b   1.000
_cell.length_c   1.000
_cell.angle_alpha   90.00
_cell.angle_beta   90.00
_cell.angle_gamma   90.00
#
_symmetry.space_group_name_H-M   'P 1'
#
loop_
_entity.id
_entity.type
_entity.pdbx_description
1 polymer ?
#
loop_
_entity_poly.entity_id
_entity_poly.type
_entity_poly.pdbx_seq_one_letter_code
_entity_poly.pdbx_strand_id
1 'polypeptide(L)'
;MDKYWHEQFKEMRKVRPQKLTSIIRVSKKRYEEFRERLLTVRIEGENYIQSPNRKWRKLILGWLEDNYYEEKWNVSTQVMLDLLNNDGIEFTNNNEKILKTPIKGILKAFNTSVKKDLKIKNGLEIME
;
A
#
# COMPACT_ATOMS: atom_id res chain seq x y z
N MET A 1 -21.62 0.64 -0.12
CA MET A 1 -20.41 0.16 -0.83
C MET A 1 -20.72 0.28 -2.32
N ASP A 2 -20.00 1.14 -3.04
CA ASP A 2 -20.38 1.59 -4.38
C ASP A 2 -20.19 0.51 -5.46
N LYS A 3 -21.05 0.53 -6.49
CA LYS A 3 -21.06 -0.42 -7.61
C LYS A 3 -19.77 -0.34 -8.43
N TYR A 4 -19.18 0.85 -8.48
CA TYR A 4 -17.89 1.16 -9.09
C TYR A 4 -16.74 0.34 -8.50
N TRP A 5 -16.67 0.25 -7.16
CA TRP A 5 -15.67 -0.57 -6.48
C TRP A 5 -15.85 -2.05 -6.80
N HIS A 6 -17.09 -2.53 -6.84
CA HIS A 6 -17.39 -3.93 -7.15
C HIS A 6 -16.89 -4.36 -8.55
N GLU A 7 -16.97 -3.47 -9.54
CA GLU A 7 -16.53 -3.76 -10.91
C GLU A 7 -15.00 -3.70 -11.06
N GLN A 8 -14.34 -2.69 -10.48
CA GLN A 8 -12.87 -2.62 -10.45
C GLN A 8 -12.26 -3.83 -9.71
N PHE A 9 -12.84 -4.24 -8.58
CA PHE A 9 -12.42 -5.44 -7.86
C PHE A 9 -12.75 -6.74 -8.62
N LYS A 10 -13.73 -6.75 -9.52
CA LYS A 10 -14.08 -7.93 -10.34
C LYS A 10 -13.07 -8.19 -11.46
N GLU A 11 -12.58 -7.14 -12.12
CA GLU A 11 -11.55 -7.25 -13.15
C GLU A 11 -10.21 -7.76 -12.58
N MET A 12 -9.83 -7.32 -11.37
CA MET A 12 -8.65 -7.80 -10.64
C MET A 12 -8.77 -9.27 -10.17
N ARG A 13 -10.00 -9.83 -10.09
CA ARG A 13 -10.31 -11.16 -9.52
C ARG A 13 -10.09 -12.35 -10.46
N LYS A 14 -9.58 -12.19 -11.68
CA LYS A 14 -9.21 -13.35 -12.51
C LYS A 14 -8.10 -14.21 -11.86
N VAL A 15 -7.31 -13.60 -10.98
CA VAL A 15 -6.41 -14.28 -10.03
C VAL A 15 -6.89 -13.93 -8.62
N ARG A 16 -6.95 -14.89 -7.68
CA ARG A 16 -7.37 -14.57 -6.31
C ARG A 16 -6.18 -13.93 -5.56
N PRO A 17 -6.35 -12.75 -4.94
CA PRO A 17 -5.32 -12.21 -4.07
C PRO A 17 -5.06 -13.18 -2.91
N GLN A 18 -3.81 -13.26 -2.50
CA GLN A 18 -3.38 -14.02 -1.34
C GLN A 18 -2.93 -13.06 -0.25
N LYS A 19 -2.96 -13.50 1.01
CA LYS A 19 -2.33 -12.72 2.07
C LYS A 19 -0.82 -12.80 1.92
N LEU A 20 -0.13 -11.66 1.96
CA LEU A 20 1.32 -11.61 1.93
C LEU A 20 1.92 -12.51 3.02
N THR A 21 1.32 -12.53 4.20
CA THR A 21 1.78 -13.35 5.33
C THR A 21 1.59 -14.85 5.12
N SER A 22 0.68 -15.29 4.25
CA SER A 22 0.49 -16.72 3.97
C SER A 22 1.53 -17.30 3.01
N ILE A 23 2.24 -16.45 2.26
CA ILE A 23 3.22 -16.89 1.25
C ILE A 23 4.68 -16.70 1.69
N ILE A 24 4.95 -15.73 2.55
CA ILE A 24 6.32 -15.42 2.98
C ILE A 24 6.82 -16.49 3.95
N ARG A 25 8.07 -16.92 3.73
CA ARG A 25 8.75 -17.88 4.61
C ARG A 25 9.71 -17.15 5.56
N VAL A 26 9.20 -16.14 6.28
CA VAL A 26 9.96 -15.41 7.30
C VAL A 26 9.36 -15.63 8.69
N SER A 27 10.15 -15.44 9.73
CA SER A 27 9.63 -15.49 11.10
C SER A 27 8.68 -14.33 11.37
N LYS A 28 7.73 -14.53 12.29
CA LYS A 28 6.81 -13.48 12.76
C LYS A 28 7.56 -12.23 13.22
N LYS A 29 8.63 -12.40 14.00
CA LYS A 29 9.49 -11.29 14.47
C LYS A 29 10.07 -10.48 13.30
N ARG A 30 10.62 -11.15 12.28
CA ARG A 30 11.19 -10.48 11.10
C ARG A 30 10.12 -9.72 10.31
N TYR A 31 8.91 -10.26 10.25
CA TYR A 31 7.77 -9.59 9.63
C TYR A 31 7.31 -8.35 10.41
N GLU A 32 7.25 -8.44 11.74
CA GLU A 32 6.92 -7.30 12.62
C GLU A 32 7.95 -6.18 12.49
N GLU A 33 9.24 -6.50 12.47
CA GLU A 33 10.32 -5.54 12.23
C GLU A 33 10.21 -4.87 10.85
N PHE A 34 9.89 -5.65 9.81
CA PHE A 34 9.62 -5.13 8.47
C PHE A 34 8.46 -4.12 8.49
N ARG A 35 7.35 -4.47 9.16
CA ARG A 35 6.16 -3.63 9.23
C ARG A 35 6.41 -2.34 10.02
N GLU A 36 7.09 -2.42 11.16
CA GLU A 36 7.41 -1.25 11.99
C GLU A 36 8.37 -0.28 11.29
N ARG A 37 9.33 -0.78 10.50
CA ARG A 37 10.16 0.09 9.67
C ARG A 37 9.34 0.89 8.66
N LEU A 38 8.37 0.26 7.98
CA LEU A 38 7.52 0.95 7.02
C LEU A 38 6.57 1.96 7.69
N LEU A 39 6.17 1.72 8.93
CA LEU A 39 5.38 2.67 9.72
C LEU A 39 6.17 3.90 10.20
N THR A 40 7.50 3.85 10.19
CA THR A 40 8.37 4.90 10.76
C THR A 40 9.35 5.53 9.77
N VAL A 41 9.56 4.92 8.59
CA VAL A 41 10.43 5.48 7.53
C VAL A 41 10.00 6.89 7.15
N ARG A 42 10.95 7.79 6.87
CA ARG A 42 10.63 9.13 6.39
C ARG A 42 10.13 9.07 4.95
N ILE A 43 8.95 9.60 4.69
CA ILE A 43 8.37 9.75 3.34
C ILE A 43 8.26 11.25 3.01
N GLU A 44 8.52 11.58 1.74
CA GLU A 44 8.34 12.94 1.23
C GLU A 44 6.86 13.29 1.11
N GLY A 45 6.50 14.54 1.43
CA GLY A 45 5.12 15.02 1.31
C GLY A 45 4.15 14.47 2.37
N GLU A 46 4.65 13.87 3.46
CA GLU A 46 3.81 13.42 4.58
C GLU A 46 2.96 14.52 5.20
N ASN A 47 3.49 15.74 5.20
CA ASN A 47 2.79 16.93 5.66
C ASN A 47 1.53 17.24 4.83
N TYR A 48 1.33 16.62 3.67
CA TYR A 48 0.10 16.77 2.91
C TYR A 48 -1.07 15.96 3.46
N ILE A 49 -0.82 14.99 4.33
CA ILE A 49 -1.83 14.16 5.01
C ILE A 49 -1.97 14.69 6.44
N GLN A 50 -3.17 15.14 6.82
CA GLN A 50 -3.42 15.73 8.14
C GLN A 50 -3.57 14.69 9.26
N SER A 51 -3.73 13.43 8.88
CA SER A 51 -3.76 12.30 9.82
C SER A 51 -2.35 11.90 10.30
N PRO A 52 -2.21 11.34 11.52
CA PRO A 52 -0.94 10.79 11.99
C PRO A 52 -0.33 9.81 11.00
N ASN A 53 0.99 9.92 10.77
CA ASN A 53 1.70 9.08 9.79
C ASN A 53 1.41 7.59 9.93
N ARG A 54 1.37 7.10 11.18
CA ARG A 54 1.11 5.70 11.47
C ARG A 54 -0.31 5.26 11.09
N LYS A 55 -1.30 6.15 11.08
CA LYS A 55 -2.70 5.84 10.75
C LYS A 55 -2.84 5.51 9.26
N TRP A 56 -2.51 6.47 8.39
CA TRP A 56 -2.72 6.29 6.94
C TRP A 56 -1.79 5.21 6.36
N ARG A 57 -0.57 5.06 6.90
CA ARG A 57 0.33 3.97 6.49
C ARG A 57 -0.21 2.60 6.85
N LYS A 58 -0.85 2.44 8.02
CA LYS A 58 -1.48 1.16 8.38
C LYS A 58 -2.54 0.73 7.38
N LEU A 59 -3.33 1.68 6.86
CA LEU A 59 -4.36 1.41 5.85
C LEU A 59 -3.73 0.89 4.55
N ILE A 60 -2.75 1.63 4.01
CA ILE A 60 -2.06 1.23 2.78
C ILE A 60 -1.35 -0.11 2.97
N LEU A 61 -0.60 -0.29 4.05
CA LEU A 61 0.13 -1.53 4.32
C LEU A 61 -0.84 -2.70 4.49
N GLY A 62 -1.93 -2.54 5.23
CA GLY A 62 -2.96 -3.58 5.37
C GLY A 62 -3.58 -3.96 4.03
N TRP A 63 -3.92 -2.97 3.21
CA TRP A 63 -4.44 -3.23 1.87
C TRP A 63 -3.44 -4.01 1.00
N LEU A 64 -2.16 -3.63 1.02
CA LEU A 64 -1.10 -4.35 0.31
C LEU A 64 -0.95 -5.79 0.81
N GLU A 65 -0.98 -5.99 2.13
CA GLU A 65 -0.89 -7.31 2.75
C GLU A 65 -2.05 -8.22 2.32
N ASP A 66 -3.27 -7.69 2.23
CA ASP A 66 -4.47 -8.45 1.88
C ASP A 66 -4.67 -8.63 0.36
N ASN A 67 -4.03 -7.79 -0.46
CA ASN A 67 -4.17 -7.77 -1.92
C ASN A 67 -2.84 -8.10 -2.62
N TYR A 68 -2.08 -9.05 -2.07
CA TYR A 68 -0.85 -9.50 -2.71
C TYR A 68 -1.16 -10.46 -3.87
N TYR A 69 -0.48 -10.24 -4.99
CA TYR A 69 -0.53 -11.10 -6.17
C TYR A 69 0.88 -11.61 -6.48
N GLU A 70 1.06 -12.93 -6.46
CA GLU A 70 2.38 -13.54 -6.62
C GLU A 70 2.98 -13.24 -7.99
N GLU A 71 2.21 -13.34 -9.08
CA GLU A 71 2.73 -13.23 -10.45
C GLU A 71 2.87 -11.79 -10.95
N LYS A 72 1.88 -10.91 -10.70
CA LYS A 72 1.86 -9.51 -11.11
C LYS A 72 1.20 -8.65 -10.06
N TRP A 73 2.01 -7.88 -9.33
CA TRP A 73 1.51 -7.04 -8.26
C TRP A 73 1.50 -5.57 -8.67
N ASN A 74 0.38 -5.14 -9.25
CA ASN A 74 0.22 -3.79 -9.77
C ASN A 74 -0.64 -2.98 -8.79
N VAL A 75 -0.15 -1.80 -8.40
CA VAL A 75 -0.83 -0.94 -7.44
C VAL A 75 -0.89 0.48 -7.98
N SER A 76 -2.11 0.99 -8.15
CA SER A 76 -2.33 2.38 -8.54
C SER A 76 -2.28 3.32 -7.34
N THR A 77 -1.57 4.44 -7.49
CA THR A 77 -1.58 5.53 -6.52
C THR A 77 -2.97 6.15 -6.36
N GLN A 78 -3.81 6.14 -7.41
CA GLN A 78 -5.21 6.56 -7.33
C GLN A 78 -6.01 5.65 -6.39
N VAL A 79 -5.89 4.33 -6.53
CA VAL A 79 -6.59 3.37 -5.66
C VAL A 79 -6.21 3.56 -4.20
N MET A 80 -4.94 3.87 -3.92
CA MET A 80 -4.49 4.18 -2.56
C MET A 80 -5.04 5.53 -2.07
N LEU A 81 -5.10 6.55 -2.92
CA LEU A 81 -5.69 7.84 -2.56
C LEU A 81 -7.17 7.69 -2.21
N ASP A 82 -7.90 6.94 -3.04
CA ASP A 82 -9.31 6.64 -2.83
C ASP A 82 -9.54 5.80 -1.56
N LEU A 83 -8.65 4.83 -1.27
CA LEU A 83 -8.67 4.07 -0.02
C LEU A 83 -8.58 5.00 1.19
N LEU A 84 -7.66 5.97 1.17
CA LEU A 84 -7.51 6.94 2.24
C LEU A 84 -8.73 7.86 2.36
N ASN A 85 -9.26 8.35 1.22
CA ASN A 85 -10.48 9.17 1.19
C ASN A 85 -11.68 8.42 1.80
N ASN A 86 -11.87 7.15 1.42
CA ASN A 86 -12.96 6.32 1.93
C ASN A 86 -12.86 6.03 3.44
N ASP A 87 -11.65 6.04 4.01
CA ASP A 87 -11.40 5.92 5.45
C ASP A 87 -11.50 7.26 6.20
N GLY A 88 -11.83 8.35 5.50
CA GLY A 88 -11.94 9.70 6.08
C GLY A 88 -10.59 10.29 6.49
N ILE A 89 -9.51 9.95 5.77
CA ILE A 89 -8.22 10.60 5.96
C ILE A 89 -8.27 11.99 5.34
N GLU A 90 -8.02 13.00 6.17
CA GLU A 90 -8.00 14.39 5.74
C GLU A 90 -6.66 14.78 5.11
N PHE A 91 -6.73 15.67 4.11
CA PHE A 91 -5.59 16.17 3.34
C PHE A 91 -5.51 17.69 3.41
N THR A 92 -4.31 18.23 3.27
CA THR A 92 -4.05 19.68 3.36
C THR A 92 -4.51 20.48 2.13
N ASN A 93 -4.74 19.82 1.00
CA ASN A 93 -5.16 20.42 -0.25
C ASN A 93 -5.94 19.41 -1.11
N ASN A 94 -6.57 19.88 -2.18
CA ASN A 94 -7.33 19.03 -3.13
C ASN A 94 -6.55 18.74 -4.42
N ASN A 95 -5.24 19.02 -4.47
CA ASN A 95 -4.44 18.77 -5.65
C ASN A 95 -3.93 17.32 -5.62
N GLU A 96 -4.65 16.42 -6.28
CA GLU A 96 -4.34 14.99 -6.31
C GLU A 96 -2.88 14.67 -6.67
N LYS A 97 -2.26 15.43 -7.59
CA LYS A 97 -0.85 15.21 -7.97
C LYS A 97 0.08 15.37 -6.77
N ILE A 98 -0.20 16.34 -5.90
CA ILE A 98 0.58 16.59 -4.68
C ILE A 98 0.28 15.51 -3.66
N LEU A 99 -1.00 15.15 -3.47
CA LEU A 99 -1.43 14.14 -2.50
C LEU A 99 -0.90 12.74 -2.81
N LYS A 100 -0.68 12.42 -4.10
CA LYS A 100 -0.07 11.15 -4.52
C LYS A 100 1.41 11.04 -4.18
N THR A 101 2.11 12.14 -3.85
CA THR A 101 3.54 12.14 -3.48
C THR A 101 3.83 11.21 -2.30
N PRO A 102 3.23 11.38 -1.11
CA PRO A 102 3.46 10.50 0.03
C PRO A 102 3.02 9.05 -0.22
N ILE A 103 1.94 8.86 -0.99
CA ILE A 103 1.44 7.53 -1.38
C ILE A 103 2.50 6.80 -2.22
N LYS A 104 3.03 7.45 -3.26
CA LYS A 104 4.09 6.89 -4.11
C LYS A 104 5.34 6.59 -3.30
N GLY A 105 5.67 7.45 -2.34
CA GLY A 105 6.79 7.26 -1.42
C GLY A 105 6.65 5.98 -0.59
N ILE A 106 5.50 5.76 0.07
CA ILE A 106 5.30 4.54 0.87
C ILE A 106 5.28 3.27 0.00
N LEU A 107 4.70 3.32 -1.21
CA LEU A 107 4.67 2.19 -2.14
C LEU A 107 6.09 1.81 -2.60
N LYS A 108 6.95 2.81 -2.88
CA LYS A 108 8.37 2.58 -3.21
C LYS A 108 9.14 2.00 -2.03
N ALA A 109 8.92 2.53 -0.82
CA ALA A 109 9.55 2.03 0.40
C ALA A 109 9.16 0.57 0.66
N PHE A 110 7.88 0.26 0.49
CA PHE A 110 7.34 -1.10 0.57
C PHE A 110 8.02 -2.02 -0.46
N ASN A 111 8.03 -1.65 -1.74
CA ASN A 111 8.61 -2.46 -2.82
C ASN A 111 10.10 -2.76 -2.61
N THR A 112 10.84 -1.78 -2.10
CA THR A 112 12.26 -1.96 -1.79
C THR A 112 12.45 -2.92 -0.60
N SER A 113 11.65 -2.72 0.45
CA SER A 113 11.76 -3.49 1.69
C SER A 113 11.26 -4.92 1.52
N VAL A 114 10.22 -5.16 0.72
CA VAL A 114 9.67 -6.51 0.51
C VAL A 114 10.68 -7.42 -0.21
N LYS A 115 11.44 -6.87 -1.17
CA LYS A 115 12.51 -7.59 -1.86
C LYS A 115 13.69 -7.89 -0.94
N LYS A 116 14.13 -6.89 -0.17
CA LYS A 116 15.28 -7.00 0.74
C LYS A 116 15.00 -7.89 1.94
N ASP A 117 13.89 -7.65 2.61
CA ASP A 117 13.60 -8.20 3.93
C ASP A 117 12.80 -9.49 3.86
N LEU A 118 11.88 -9.61 2.91
CA LEU A 118 11.01 -10.78 2.75
C LEU A 118 11.44 -11.70 1.60
N LYS A 119 12.47 -11.31 0.82
CA LYS A 119 13.00 -12.07 -0.32
C LYS A 119 11.95 -12.37 -1.40
N ILE A 120 10.90 -11.56 -1.50
CA ILE A 120 9.90 -11.69 -2.55
C ILE A 120 10.53 -11.19 -3.85
N LYS A 121 10.59 -12.08 -4.85
CA LYS A 121 11.25 -11.78 -6.14
C LYS A 121 10.43 -10.84 -7.00
N ASN A 122 9.11 -10.98 -6.95
CA ASN A 122 8.20 -10.17 -7.76
C ASN A 122 7.98 -8.83 -7.06
N GLY A 123 8.40 -7.77 -7.75
CA GLY A 123 8.25 -6.41 -7.26
C GLY A 123 6.83 -5.90 -7.45
N LEU A 124 6.50 -4.89 -6.66
CA LEU A 124 5.32 -4.08 -6.85
C LEU A 124 5.56 -3.11 -8.02
N GLU A 125 4.66 -3.12 -9.01
CA GLU A 125 4.60 -2.13 -10.09
C GLU A 125 3.66 -1.00 -9.67
N ILE A 126 4.17 0.24 -9.64
CA ILE A 126 3.39 1.41 -9.23
C ILE A 126 2.79 2.06 -10.47
N MET A 127 1.47 2.10 -10.54
CA MET A 127 0.70 2.80 -11.57
C MET A 127 0.27 4.20 -11.08
N GLU A 128 0.24 5.17 -11.99
CA GLU A 128 -0.24 6.54 -11.70
C GLU A 128 -1.77 6.63 -11.61
#